data_AF-A0A1I1PJI1-F1
#
_entry.id   AF-A0A1I1PJI1-F1
#
_cell.length_a   1.000
_cell.length_b   1.000
_cell.length_c   1.000
_cell.angle_alpha   90.00
_cell.angle_beta   90.00
_cell.angle_gamma   90.00
#
_symmetry.space_group_name_H-M   'P 1'
#
loop_
_entity.id
_entity.type
_entity.pdbx_description
1 polymer ?
#
loop_
_entity_poly.entity_id
_entity_poly.type
_entity_poly.pdbx_seq_one_letter_code
_entity_poly.pdbx_strand_id
1 'polypeptide(L)'
;MDLVKEYNEKSHFKDFKDIFESLTQVFMLGTIKSDYKSAQIIHKKEEINSHAIKFIEEILSNDLITAKKDKLALINLLDDLNYRNEILHLMASKNTQELESLKKSSERMGRKFMSSVKK
;
A
#
# COMPACT_ATOMS: atom_id res chain seq x y z
N MET A 1 16.67 -26.58 -29.35
CA MET A 1 16.30 -27.04 -28.01
C MET A 1 15.27 -26.06 -27.48
N ASP A 2 14.08 -26.52 -27.12
CA ASP A 2 13.02 -25.65 -26.61
C ASP A 2 13.29 -25.37 -25.13
N LEU A 3 13.79 -24.16 -24.85
CA LEU A 3 14.17 -23.74 -23.50
C LEU A 3 12.98 -23.69 -22.54
N VAL A 4 11.76 -23.45 -23.06
CA VAL A 4 10.53 -23.45 -22.26
C VAL A 4 10.21 -24.88 -21.82
N LYS A 5 10.35 -25.84 -22.74
CA LYS A 5 10.14 -27.26 -22.45
C LYS A 5 11.14 -27.77 -21.41
N GLU A 6 12.41 -27.43 -21.54
CA GLU A 6 13.44 -27.80 -20.56
C GLU A 6 13.16 -27.20 -19.17
N TYR A 7 12.77 -25.92 -19.10
CA TYR A 7 12.42 -25.27 -17.85
C TYR A 7 11.23 -25.96 -17.16
N ASN A 8 10.18 -26.27 -17.91
CA ASN A 8 8.99 -26.93 -17.37
C ASN A 8 9.29 -28.35 -16.86
N GLU A 9 10.21 -29.07 -17.51
CA GLU A 9 10.64 -30.41 -17.09
C GLU A 9 11.49 -30.37 -15.81
N LYS A 10 12.31 -29.33 -15.63
CA LYS A 10 13.23 -29.19 -14.49
C LYS A 10 12.65 -28.38 -13.31
N SER A 11 11.55 -27.67 -13.50
CA SER A 11 10.93 -26.87 -12.43
C SER A 11 10.27 -27.77 -11.38
N HIS A 12 10.65 -27.59 -10.12
CA HIS A 12 10.13 -28.36 -8.99
C HIS A 12 9.03 -27.64 -8.21
N PHE A 13 8.80 -26.35 -8.49
CA PHE A 13 7.82 -25.55 -7.79
C PHE A 13 6.41 -25.81 -8.37
N LYS A 14 5.52 -26.41 -7.56
CA LYS A 14 4.18 -26.83 -8.02
C LYS A 14 3.02 -26.13 -7.29
N ASP A 15 3.28 -25.52 -6.14
CA ASP A 15 2.26 -24.96 -5.26
C ASP A 15 1.92 -23.49 -5.61
N PHE A 16 1.88 -23.19 -6.90
CA PHE A 16 1.68 -21.84 -7.41
C PHE A 16 0.35 -21.24 -6.93
N LYS A 17 -0.71 -22.05 -6.89
CA LYS A 17 -2.04 -21.62 -6.49
C LYS A 17 -2.08 -21.16 -5.02
N ASP A 18 -1.46 -21.94 -4.13
CA ASP A 18 -1.47 -21.66 -2.69
C ASP A 18 -0.67 -20.39 -2.34
N ILE A 19 0.45 -20.17 -3.05
CA ILE A 19 1.21 -18.92 -2.96
C ILE A 19 0.40 -17.76 -3.54
N PHE A 20 -0.27 -17.94 -4.66
CA PHE A 20 -1.05 -16.87 -5.29
C PHE A 20 -2.20 -16.39 -4.41
N GLU A 21 -2.90 -17.31 -3.74
CA GLU A 21 -3.94 -16.97 -2.77
C GLU A 21 -3.37 -16.16 -1.58
N SER A 22 -2.22 -16.59 -1.05
CA SER A 22 -1.51 -15.88 0.02
C SER A 22 -1.08 -14.47 -0.41
N LEU A 23 -0.54 -14.32 -1.63
CA LEU A 23 -0.15 -13.03 -2.18
C LEU A 23 -1.37 -12.11 -2.34
N THR A 24 -2.49 -12.65 -2.84
CA THR A 24 -3.74 -11.88 -2.98
C THR A 24 -4.20 -11.32 -1.64
N GLN A 25 -4.05 -12.08 -0.54
CA GLN A 25 -4.34 -11.61 0.81
C GLN A 25 -3.34 -10.57 1.31
N VAL A 26 -2.06 -10.68 0.98
CA VAL A 26 -1.04 -9.70 1.39
C VAL A 26 -1.29 -8.35 0.72
N PHE A 27 -1.54 -8.39 -0.59
CA PHE A 27 -1.84 -7.21 -1.38
C PHE A 27 -3.23 -6.65 -1.07
N MET A 28 -4.19 -7.46 -0.62
CA MET A 28 -5.58 -7.04 -0.37
C MET A 28 -6.13 -6.18 -1.50
N LEU A 29 -5.98 -6.63 -2.75
CA LEU A 29 -6.32 -5.89 -3.97
C LEU A 29 -7.79 -5.42 -3.90
N GLY A 30 -8.02 -4.17 -3.47
CA GLY A 30 -9.35 -3.56 -3.33
C GLY A 30 -9.90 -3.37 -1.91
N THR A 31 -9.24 -3.83 -0.83
CA THR A 31 -9.77 -3.63 0.54
C THR A 31 -8.79 -2.98 1.50
N ILE A 32 -9.24 -1.89 2.13
CA ILE A 32 -8.57 -1.25 3.26
C ILE A 32 -9.26 -1.74 4.53
N LYS A 33 -8.50 -2.25 5.50
CA LYS A 33 -9.07 -2.55 6.81
C LYS A 33 -9.04 -1.29 7.68
N SER A 34 -10.18 -0.95 8.27
CA SER A 34 -10.30 0.18 9.21
C SER A 34 -9.60 -0.06 10.54
N ASP A 35 -9.18 -1.29 10.80
CA ASP A 35 -8.57 -1.74 12.06
C ASP A 35 -7.04 -1.59 12.09
N TYR A 36 -6.42 -0.88 11.14
CA TYR A 36 -4.99 -0.60 11.20
C TYR A 36 -4.66 0.32 12.40
N LYS A 37 -4.30 -0.31 13.52
CA LYS A 37 -4.12 0.37 14.82
C LYS A 37 -2.83 1.17 14.97
N SER A 38 -1.83 0.96 14.10
CA SER A 38 -0.54 1.64 14.21
C SER A 38 -0.08 2.26 12.89
N ALA A 39 0.50 3.46 12.98
CA ALA A 39 1.10 4.14 11.84
C ALA A 39 2.18 3.27 11.14
N GLN A 40 2.92 2.45 11.91
CA GLN A 40 3.91 1.53 11.35
C GLN A 40 3.30 0.44 10.46
N ILE A 41 2.13 -0.11 10.83
CA ILE A 41 1.43 -1.09 9.99
C ILE A 41 0.92 -0.40 8.72
N ILE A 42 0.43 0.83 8.84
CA ILE A 42 -0.07 1.62 7.71
C ILE A 42 1.07 1.89 6.72
N HIS A 43 2.23 2.36 7.18
CA HIS A 43 3.40 2.59 6.33
C HIS A 43 3.88 1.33 5.61
N LYS A 44 3.94 0.19 6.30
CA LYS A 44 4.28 -1.09 5.64
C LYS A 44 3.27 -1.46 4.55
N LYS A 45 1.99 -1.11 4.71
CA LYS A 45 0.97 -1.34 3.68
C LYS A 45 1.11 -0.37 2.50
N GLU A 46 1.49 0.88 2.74
CA GLU A 46 1.82 1.85 1.68
C GLU A 46 3.03 1.37 0.86
N GLU A 47 4.07 0.86 1.52
CA GLU A 47 5.26 0.31 0.84
C GLU A 47 4.89 -0.88 -0.06
N ILE A 48 4.14 -1.85 0.46
CA ILE A 48 3.70 -3.02 -0.30
C ILE A 48 2.86 -2.60 -1.52
N ASN A 49 1.92 -1.67 -1.35
CA ASN A 49 1.13 -1.15 -2.46
C ASN A 49 1.99 -0.41 -3.49
N SER A 50 2.99 0.36 -3.03
CA SER A 50 3.92 1.07 -3.92
C SER A 50 4.75 0.10 -4.77
N HIS A 51 5.13 -1.04 -4.21
CA HIS A 51 5.75 -2.12 -4.98
C HIS A 51 4.80 -2.75 -5.99
N ALA A 52 3.52 -2.95 -5.62
CA ALA A 52 2.51 -3.47 -6.54
C ALA A 52 2.26 -2.53 -7.72
N ILE A 53 2.16 -1.22 -7.45
CA ILE A 53 2.01 -0.16 -8.46
C ILE A 53 3.15 -0.24 -9.47
N LYS A 54 4.41 -0.20 -9.00
CA LYS A 54 5.59 -0.30 -9.87
C LYS A 54 5.59 -1.57 -10.72
N PHE A 55 5.24 -2.70 -10.12
CA PHE A 55 5.15 -3.96 -10.84
C PHE A 55 4.09 -3.94 -11.96
N ILE A 56 2.92 -3.35 -11.69
CA ILE A 56 1.85 -3.20 -12.69
C ILE A 56 2.29 -2.23 -13.81
N GLU A 57 2.95 -1.13 -13.47
CA GLU A 57 3.52 -0.19 -14.45
C GLU A 57 4.56 -0.87 -15.35
N GLU A 58 5.43 -1.71 -14.79
CA GLU A 58 6.40 -2.51 -15.56
C GLU A 58 5.70 -3.50 -16.50
N ILE A 59 4.64 -4.17 -16.04
CA ILE A 59 3.85 -5.07 -16.90
C ILE A 59 3.22 -4.32 -18.08
N LEU A 60 2.63 -3.15 -17.81
CA LEU A 60 1.93 -2.35 -18.81
C LEU A 60 2.91 -1.71 -19.82
N SER A 61 4.07 -1.25 -19.36
CA SER A 61 5.09 -0.61 -20.20
C SER A 61 5.87 -1.57 -21.09
N ASN A 62 5.97 -2.85 -20.70
CA ASN A 62 6.67 -3.89 -21.48
C ASN A 62 5.73 -4.77 -22.31
N ASP A 63 4.44 -4.42 -22.41
CA ASP A 63 3.44 -5.19 -23.17
C ASP A 63 3.37 -6.68 -22.81
N LEU A 64 3.72 -7.05 -21.57
CA LEU A 64 3.75 -8.44 -21.10
C LEU A 64 2.35 -9.07 -21.04
N ILE A 65 1.30 -8.24 -21.04
CA ILE A 65 -0.09 -8.66 -21.20
C ILE A 65 -0.59 -8.14 -22.55
N THR A 66 -1.03 -9.04 -23.42
CA THR A 66 -1.47 -8.70 -24.77
C THR A 66 -2.98 -8.54 -24.89
N ALA A 67 -3.76 -9.17 -24.00
CA ALA A 67 -5.21 -9.09 -24.00
C ALA A 67 -5.69 -7.71 -23.54
N LYS A 68 -6.45 -7.02 -24.40
CA LYS A 68 -7.01 -5.69 -24.12
C LYS A 68 -7.85 -5.65 -22.83
N LYS A 69 -8.65 -6.70 -22.59
CA LYS A 69 -9.48 -6.82 -21.38
C LYS A 69 -8.61 -6.81 -20.12
N ASP A 70 -7.51 -7.56 -20.13
CA ASP A 70 -6.63 -7.72 -18.98
C ASP A 70 -5.78 -6.47 -18.74
N LYS A 71 -5.33 -5.80 -19.83
CA LYS A 71 -4.71 -4.47 -19.73
C LYS A 71 -5.63 -3.46 -19.04
N LEU A 72 -6.90 -3.41 -19.43
CA LEU A 72 -7.88 -2.50 -18.82
C LEU A 72 -8.10 -2.84 -17.34
N ALA A 73 -8.16 -4.12 -16.99
CA ALA A 73 -8.26 -4.54 -15.59
C ALA A 73 -7.05 -4.10 -14.76
N LEU A 74 -5.83 -4.18 -15.31
CA LEU A 74 -4.62 -3.68 -14.64
C LEU A 74 -4.61 -2.16 -14.47
N ILE A 75 -5.09 -1.41 -15.45
CA ILE A 75 -5.21 0.06 -15.34
C ILE A 75 -6.18 0.42 -14.21
N ASN A 76 -7.35 -0.21 -14.17
CA ASN A 76 -8.31 0.03 -13.08
C ASN A 76 -7.72 -0.34 -11.71
N LEU A 77 -6.96 -1.45 -11.65
CA LEU A 77 -6.28 -1.85 -10.42
C LEU A 77 -5.21 -0.84 -10.00
N LEU A 78 -4.47 -0.26 -10.95
CA LEU A 78 -3.48 0.78 -10.69
C LEU A 78 -4.11 2.02 -10.06
N ASP A 79 -5.24 2.47 -10.61
CA ASP A 79 -6.00 3.61 -10.08
C ASP A 79 -6.47 3.34 -8.64
N ASP A 80 -7.04 2.15 -8.39
CA ASP A 80 -7.49 1.74 -7.05
C ASP A 80 -6.33 1.68 -6.03
N LEU A 81 -5.16 1.20 -6.44
CA LEU A 81 -3.98 1.12 -5.57
C LEU A 81 -3.41 2.51 -5.24
N ASN A 82 -3.41 3.43 -6.21
CA ASN A 82 -3.01 4.82 -6.00
C ASN A 82 -3.96 5.52 -5.01
N TYR A 83 -5.26 5.42 -5.23
CA TYR A 83 -6.27 5.95 -4.31
C TYR A 83 -6.11 5.35 -2.91
N ARG A 84 -5.87 4.05 -2.82
CA ARG A 84 -5.63 3.39 -1.54
C ARG A 84 -4.41 3.93 -0.81
N ASN A 85 -3.31 4.21 -1.50
CA ASN A 85 -2.13 4.82 -0.88
C ASN A 85 -2.44 6.20 -0.31
N GLU A 86 -3.22 7.02 -1.01
CA GLU A 86 -3.67 8.32 -0.48
C GLU A 86 -4.48 8.14 0.82
N ILE A 87 -5.41 7.18 0.84
CA ILE A 87 -6.20 6.90 2.05
C ILE A 87 -5.32 6.40 3.19
N LEU A 88 -4.38 5.49 2.94
CA LEU A 88 -3.43 5.02 3.95
C LEU A 88 -2.60 6.17 4.50
N HIS A 89 -2.15 7.09 3.64
CA HIS A 89 -1.38 8.25 4.05
C HIS A 89 -2.16 9.19 4.96
N LEU A 90 -3.44 9.41 4.62
CA LEU A 90 -4.37 10.16 5.47
C LEU A 90 -4.65 9.44 6.81
N MET A 91 -4.67 8.10 6.83
CA MET A 91 -4.81 7.34 8.07
C MET A 91 -3.55 7.42 8.93
N ALA A 92 -2.36 7.31 8.34
CA ALA A 92 -1.08 7.41 9.04
C ALA A 92 -0.91 8.79 9.71
N SER A 93 -1.19 9.86 8.97
CA SER A 93 -1.13 11.24 9.45
C SER A 93 -2.14 11.57 10.54
N LYS A 94 -3.27 10.86 10.60
CA LYS A 94 -4.23 10.94 11.72
C LYS A 94 -3.80 10.13 12.94
N ASN A 95 -3.04 9.04 12.73
CA ASN A 95 -2.57 8.12 13.78
C ASN A 95 -1.21 8.50 14.38
N THR A 96 -0.51 9.49 13.83
CA THR A 96 0.73 9.97 14.43
C THR A 96 0.43 10.73 15.72
N GLN A 97 1.03 10.27 16.83
CA GLN A 97 1.17 10.99 18.10
C GLN A 97 1.69 12.43 17.93
N GLU A 98 2.25 12.77 16.76
CA GLU A 98 2.68 14.10 16.38
C GLU A 98 1.54 15.12 16.40
N LEU A 99 0.34 14.78 15.92
CA LEU A 99 -0.83 15.67 16.01
C LEU A 99 -1.30 15.85 17.46
N GLU A 100 -1.23 14.79 18.26
CA GLU A 100 -1.64 14.79 19.67
C GLU A 100 -0.62 15.52 20.57
N SER A 101 0.66 15.41 20.26
CA SER A 101 1.76 16.14 20.92
C SER A 101 1.85 17.60 20.47
N LEU A 102 1.55 17.92 19.21
CA LEU A 102 1.33 19.30 18.76
C LEU A 102 0.14 19.90 19.49
N LYS A 103 -0.98 19.18 19.60
CA LYS A 103 -2.16 19.66 20.33
C LYS A 103 -1.84 19.91 21.80
N LYS A 104 -1.17 18.97 22.48
CA LYS A 104 -0.71 19.14 23.87
C LYS A 104 0.29 20.30 24.03
N SER A 105 1.22 20.48 23.09
CA SER A 105 2.18 21.60 23.11
C SER A 105 1.51 22.94 22.86
N SER A 106 0.58 23.03 21.91
CA SER A 106 -0.20 24.22 21.60
C SER A 106 -1.12 24.62 22.77
N GLU A 107 -1.80 23.65 23.40
CA GLU A 107 -2.58 23.88 24.63
C GLU A 107 -1.71 24.33 25.81
N ARG A 108 -0.47 23.84 25.90
CA ARG A 108 0.50 24.27 26.93
C ARG A 108 1.03 25.67 26.64
N MET A 109 1.29 26.03 25.39
CA MET A 109 1.67 27.39 24.99
C MET A 109 0.53 28.38 25.25
N GLY A 110 -0.69 28.06 24.82
CA GLY A 110 -1.86 28.91 25.07
C GLY A 110 -2.10 29.19 26.56
N ARG A 111 -1.94 28.18 27.43
CA ARG A 111 -1.99 28.37 28.89
C ARG A 111 -0.89 29.28 29.42
N LYS A 112 0.34 29.18 28.91
CA LYS A 112 1.44 30.08 29.31
C LYS A 112 1.16 31.52 28.88
N PHE A 113 0.72 31.75 27.65
CA PHE A 113 0.34 33.09 27.17
C PHE A 113 -0.80 33.69 28.02
N MET A 114 -1.85 32.92 28.31
CA MET A 114 -2.97 33.36 29.16
C MET A 114 -2.55 33.64 30.62
N SER A 115 -1.54 32.94 31.13
CA SER A 115 -1.00 33.19 32.48
C SER A 115 -0.12 34.45 32.55
N SER A 116 0.54 34.83 31.45
CA SER A 116 1.38 36.03 31.36
C SER A 116 0.58 37.32 31.22
N VAL A 117 -0.68 37.25 30.78
CA VAL A 117 -1.60 38.39 30.64
C VAL A 117 -2.32 38.74 31.95
N LYS A 118 -2.28 37.86 32.95
CA LYS A 118 -2.92 38.06 34.28
C LYS A 118 -1.97 38.56 35.38
N LYS A 119 -0.75 38.97 35.04
CA LYS A 119 0.17 39.71 35.91
C LYS A 119 0.27 41.15 35.44
#